data_AF-A0A0C1ED74-F1
#
_entry.id   AF-A0A0C1ED74-F1
#
_cell.length_a   1.000
_cell.length_b   1.000
_cell.length_c   1.000
_cell.angle_alpha   90.00
_cell.angle_beta   90.00
_cell.angle_gamma   90.00
#
_symmetry.space_group_name_H-M   'P 1'
#
loop_
_entity.id
_entity.type
_entity.pdbx_description
1 polymer ?
#
loop_
_entity_poly.entity_id
_entity_poly.type
_entity_poly.pdbx_seq_one_letter_code
_entity_poly.pdbx_strand_id
1 'polypeptide(L)'
;MHGIISLGWFYWDPSREIFRLPIVDRPLGWYGACFVLGFILGYFIILPIFKRKLLETRNLLERDIQDWPLLVKDFKVAQNSPDPWIRSLHLKLSPEAKKQLSQLQFMQEPDSSLKATLLQTLNELKGSRSRIDLETLFPQTIIPLKQLCVSLADRITWFVTVGTLVGARLGEIFFYDWPHYREHPLDMIKIWEGGLASHGGVIGILIAIFLFHRSIKKNFPEFSILTILDCL
;
A
#
# COMPACT_ATOMS: atom_id res chain seq x y z
N MET A 1 64.54 -13.42 15.06
CA MET A 1 63.83 -13.82 13.83
C MET A 1 62.36 -14.01 14.19
N HIS A 2 61.52 -13.04 13.88
CA HIS A 2 60.08 -13.09 14.21
C HIS A 2 59.38 -13.87 13.11
N GLY A 3 58.92 -15.09 13.42
CA GLY A 3 58.17 -15.93 12.50
C GLY A 3 56.80 -15.31 12.22
N ILE A 4 56.61 -14.82 11.00
CA ILE A 4 55.33 -14.36 10.49
C ILE A 4 54.48 -15.62 10.27
N ILE A 5 53.48 -15.84 11.12
CA ILE A 5 52.49 -16.90 10.91
C ILE A 5 51.53 -16.42 9.82
N SER A 6 51.70 -16.91 8.60
CA SER A 6 50.71 -16.71 7.53
C SER A 6 49.52 -17.66 7.76
N LEU A 7 48.38 -17.12 8.18
CA LEU A 7 47.11 -17.84 8.10
C LEU A 7 46.69 -17.90 6.62
N GLY A 8 47.04 -19.00 5.94
CA GLY A 8 46.80 -19.16 4.49
C GLY A 8 45.34 -19.32 4.09
N TRP A 9 44.44 -19.68 5.01
CA TRP A 9 43.04 -20.00 4.71
C TRP A 9 42.14 -19.74 5.92
N PHE A 10 40.90 -19.32 5.67
CA PHE A 10 39.85 -19.20 6.67
C PHE A 10 38.82 -20.32 6.45
N TYR A 11 38.60 -21.18 7.45
CA TYR A 11 37.63 -22.26 7.39
C TYR A 11 36.21 -21.70 7.62
N TRP A 12 35.33 -21.83 6.61
CA TRP A 12 33.97 -21.28 6.63
C TRP A 12 32.94 -22.40 6.46
N ASP A 13 32.34 -22.83 7.57
CA ASP A 13 31.31 -23.87 7.62
C ASP A 13 30.20 -23.52 8.62
N PRO A 14 29.51 -22.38 8.44
CA PRO A 14 28.39 -22.03 9.32
C PRO A 14 27.20 -22.97 9.07
N SER A 15 26.48 -23.30 10.14
CA SER A 15 25.21 -24.04 10.04
C SER A 15 24.25 -23.34 9.08
N ARG A 16 23.62 -24.10 8.18
CA ARG A 16 22.57 -23.59 7.28
C ARG A 16 21.24 -23.41 7.99
N GLU A 17 21.00 -24.19 9.04
CA GLU A 17 19.76 -24.20 9.83
C GLU A 17 19.90 -23.28 11.05
N ILE A 18 18.83 -22.54 11.35
CA ILE A 18 18.68 -21.75 12.58
C ILE A 18 18.19 -22.68 13.69
N PHE A 19 17.05 -23.33 13.46
CA PHE A 19 16.42 -24.31 14.34
C PHE A 19 15.42 -25.16 13.55
N ARG A 20 14.91 -26.23 14.18
CA ARG A 20 13.85 -27.08 13.62
C ARG A 20 12.53 -26.82 14.31
N LEU A 21 11.46 -26.74 13.52
CA LEU A 21 10.12 -26.55 14.06
C LEU A 21 9.68 -27.81 14.83
N PRO A 22 9.34 -27.71 16.12
CA PRO A 22 9.11 -28.89 16.97
C PRO A 22 7.88 -29.72 16.58
N ILE A 23 6.93 -29.13 15.84
CA ILE A 23 5.67 -29.79 15.45
C ILE A 23 5.77 -30.49 14.09
N VAL A 24 6.60 -29.98 13.18
CA VAL A 24 6.63 -30.41 11.76
C VAL A 24 7.99 -30.99 11.37
N ASP A 25 8.98 -30.96 12.26
CA ASP A 25 10.39 -31.35 12.04
C ASP A 25 10.97 -30.78 10.73
N ARG A 26 10.57 -29.55 10.38
CA ARG A 26 11.07 -28.83 9.22
C ARG A 26 12.17 -27.86 9.65
N PRO A 27 13.35 -27.89 8.98
CA PRO A 27 14.43 -26.98 9.29
C PRO A 27 14.11 -25.57 8.79
N LEU A 28 14.29 -24.57 9.65
CA LEU A 28 14.24 -23.17 9.25
C LEU A 28 15.67 -22.71 8.93
N GLY A 29 15.93 -22.40 7.66
CA GLY A 29 17.25 -21.96 7.21
C GLY A 29 17.49 -20.46 7.36
N TRP A 30 18.76 -20.07 7.52
CA TRP A 30 19.16 -18.65 7.55
C TRP A 30 18.71 -17.88 6.31
N TYR A 31 18.76 -18.50 5.13
CA TYR A 31 18.35 -17.85 3.89
C TYR A 31 16.87 -17.42 3.90
N GLY A 32 15.98 -18.23 4.46
CA GLY A 32 14.56 -17.91 4.57
C GLY A 32 14.30 -16.76 5.53
N ALA A 33 15.03 -16.72 6.65
CA ALA A 33 14.97 -15.60 7.58
C ALA A 33 15.48 -14.30 6.94
N CYS A 34 16.62 -14.34 6.23
CA CYS A 34 17.14 -13.19 5.49
C CYS A 34 16.16 -12.71 4.41
N PHE A 35 15.48 -13.65 3.74
CA PHE A 35 14.47 -13.33 2.73
C PHE A 35 13.27 -12.59 3.32
N VAL A 36 12.70 -13.07 4.42
CA VAL A 36 11.60 -12.39 5.13
C VAL A 36 12.05 -11.02 5.66
N LEU A 37 13.27 -10.93 6.18
CA LEU A 37 13.85 -9.66 6.62
C LEU A 37 13.90 -8.63 5.49
N GLY A 38 14.20 -9.06 4.26
CA GLY A 38 14.14 -8.19 3.07
C GLY A 38 12.77 -7.56 2.85
N PHE A 39 11.68 -8.33 2.98
CA PHE A 39 10.31 -7.80 2.88
C PHE A 39 9.98 -6.82 4.01
N ILE A 40 10.42 -7.12 5.24
CA ILE A 40 10.20 -6.24 6.39
C ILE A 40 10.93 -4.91 6.19
N LEU A 41 12.19 -4.93 5.76
CA LEU A 41 12.95 -3.72 5.47
C LEU A 41 12.33 -2.93 4.32
N GLY A 42 11.96 -3.62 3.23
CA GLY A 42 11.26 -3.00 2.09
C GLY A 42 9.95 -2.32 2.51
N TYR A 43 9.17 -2.93 3.40
CA TYR A 43 7.96 -2.34 3.96
C TYR A 43 8.24 -1.02 4.70
N PHE A 44 9.29 -0.96 5.51
CA PHE A 44 9.64 0.29 6.20
C PHE A 44 10.20 1.35 5.27
N ILE A 45 10.88 0.96 4.19
CA ILE A 45 11.39 1.87 3.17
C ILE A 45 10.26 2.49 2.34
N ILE A 46 9.22 1.72 2.00
CA ILE A 46 8.15 2.20 1.11
C ILE A 46 7.21 3.20 1.81
N LEU A 47 6.98 3.06 3.11
CA LEU A 47 6.11 3.95 3.91
C LEU A 47 6.44 5.45 3.75
N PRO A 48 7.68 5.92 3.97
CA PRO A 48 8.03 7.33 3.79
C PRO A 48 7.94 7.78 2.32
N ILE A 49 8.18 6.89 1.35
CA ILE A 49 8.10 7.22 -0.08
C ILE A 49 6.63 7.44 -0.46
N PHE A 50 5.74 6.53 -0.08
CA PHE A 50 4.30 6.66 -0.31
C PHE A 50 3.73 7.90 0.37
N LYS A 51 4.17 8.21 1.59
CA LYS A 51 3.79 9.45 2.27
C LYS A 51 4.16 10.69 1.47
N ARG A 52 5.39 10.76 0.94
CA ARG A 52 5.84 11.89 0.11
C ARG A 52 5.00 12.01 -1.16
N LYS A 53 4.73 10.89 -1.85
CA LYS A 53 3.90 10.88 -3.07
C LYS A 53 2.46 11.28 -2.84
N LEU A 54 1.83 10.80 -1.77
CA LEU A 54 0.47 11.21 -1.43
C LEU A 54 0.39 12.72 -1.11
N LEU A 55 1.44 13.31 -0.53
CA LEU A 55 1.51 14.75 -0.27
C LEU A 55 1.70 15.61 -1.53
N GLU A 56 2.22 15.06 -2.63
CA GLU A 56 2.27 15.76 -3.94
C GLU A 56 0.87 16.00 -4.52
N THR A 57 -0.14 15.23 -4.07
CA THR A 57 -1.53 15.38 -4.52
C THR A 57 -2.11 16.71 -3.99
N ARG A 58 -2.20 17.69 -4.89
CA ARG A 58 -2.68 19.05 -4.56
C ARG A 58 -4.09 19.05 -3.98
N ASN A 59 -5.00 18.29 -4.57
CA ASN A 59 -6.40 18.25 -4.19
C ASN A 59 -6.75 16.96 -3.43
N LEU A 60 -7.65 17.05 -2.46
CA LEU A 60 -8.38 15.91 -1.94
C LEU A 60 -9.22 15.29 -3.06
N LEU A 61 -9.24 13.97 -3.09
CA LEU A 61 -10.04 13.15 -3.98
C LEU A 61 -11.18 12.51 -3.19
N GLU A 62 -12.17 11.94 -3.88
CA GLU A 62 -13.27 11.23 -3.23
C GLU A 62 -12.77 10.10 -2.31
N ARG A 63 -11.66 9.45 -2.68
CA ARG A 63 -10.99 8.42 -1.87
C ARG A 63 -10.45 8.91 -0.52
N ASP A 64 -10.33 10.21 -0.31
CA ASP A 64 -9.86 10.80 0.95
C ASP A 64 -11.00 11.03 1.94
N ILE A 65 -12.25 10.96 1.49
CA ILE A 65 -13.44 11.11 2.32
C ILE A 65 -13.83 9.74 2.87
N GLN A 66 -13.75 9.58 4.18
CA GLN A 66 -14.12 8.37 4.89
C GLN A 66 -15.64 8.19 4.93
N ASP A 67 -16.37 9.26 5.25
CA ASP A 67 -17.81 9.20 5.46
C ASP A 67 -18.52 10.47 4.97
N TRP A 68 -19.37 10.32 3.96
CA TRP A 68 -20.04 11.45 3.30
C TRP A 68 -21.12 12.13 4.14
N PRO A 69 -21.99 11.42 4.88
CA PRO A 69 -22.98 12.06 5.74
C PRO A 69 -22.35 12.81 6.93
N LEU A 70 -21.19 12.35 7.44
CA LEU A 70 -20.42 13.12 8.43
C LEU A 70 -19.91 14.43 7.82
N LEU A 71 -19.42 14.40 6.57
CA LEU A 71 -19.04 15.62 5.87
C LEU A 71 -20.23 16.59 5.72
N VAL A 72 -21.40 16.08 5.34
CA VAL A 72 -22.61 16.91 5.24
C VAL A 72 -22.97 17.54 6.60
N LYS A 73 -22.86 16.77 7.69
CA LYS A 73 -23.06 17.27 9.06
C LYS A 73 -22.07 18.39 9.38
N ASP A 74 -20.79 18.21 9.05
CA ASP A 74 -19.74 19.21 9.29
C ASP A 74 -20.07 20.53 8.54
N PHE A 75 -20.51 20.44 7.29
CA PHE A 75 -20.94 21.60 6.50
C PHE A 75 -22.24 22.26 7.01
N LYS A 76 -23.16 21.50 7.62
CA LYS A 76 -24.35 22.04 8.31
C LYS A 76 -23.95 22.81 9.57
N VAL A 77 -23.10 22.22 10.41
CA VAL A 77 -22.60 22.85 11.64
C VAL A 77 -21.78 24.11 11.31
N ALA A 78 -21.03 24.07 10.21
CA ALA A 78 -20.21 25.18 9.75
C ALA A 78 -20.98 26.48 9.51
N GLN A 79 -22.27 26.40 9.16
CA GLN A 79 -23.13 27.58 8.94
C GLN A 79 -23.12 28.54 10.13
N ASN A 80 -23.13 28.00 11.36
CA ASN A 80 -23.24 28.76 12.61
C ASN A 80 -21.95 28.72 13.44
N SER A 81 -20.84 28.28 12.86
CA SER A 81 -19.57 28.17 13.59
C SER A 81 -18.98 29.56 13.91
N PRO A 82 -18.47 29.78 15.13
CA PRO A 82 -17.76 31.01 15.48
C PRO A 82 -16.39 31.11 14.79
N ASP A 83 -15.82 30.00 14.34
CA ASP A 83 -14.54 29.99 13.61
C ASP A 83 -14.74 30.51 12.17
N PRO A 84 -14.08 31.61 11.77
CA PRO A 84 -14.17 32.18 10.43
C PRO A 84 -13.83 31.19 9.31
N TRP A 85 -12.88 30.29 9.56
CA TRP A 85 -12.45 29.30 8.57
C TRP A 85 -13.53 28.23 8.38
N ILE A 86 -14.06 27.67 9.47
CA ILE A 86 -15.15 26.69 9.37
C ILE A 86 -16.38 27.34 8.72
N ARG A 87 -16.71 28.57 9.11
CA ARG A 87 -17.82 29.31 8.49
C ARG A 87 -17.63 29.53 6.99
N SER A 88 -16.39 29.71 6.53
CA SER A 88 -16.09 29.87 5.11
C SER A 88 -16.45 28.63 4.26
N LEU A 89 -16.48 27.43 4.85
CA LEU A 89 -16.97 26.19 4.19
C LEU A 89 -18.40 26.37 3.71
N HIS A 90 -19.27 26.89 4.58
CA HIS A 90 -20.67 27.09 4.24
C HIS A 90 -20.86 28.30 3.32
N LEU A 91 -20.08 29.39 3.52
CA LEU A 91 -20.22 30.61 2.73
C LEU A 91 -19.90 30.41 1.24
N LYS A 92 -18.83 29.66 0.94
CA LYS A 92 -18.36 29.39 -0.43
C LYS A 92 -19.23 28.40 -1.21
N LEU A 93 -20.17 27.71 -0.57
CA LEU A 93 -21.08 26.81 -1.28
C LEU A 93 -21.97 27.56 -2.28
N SER A 94 -22.18 26.92 -3.43
CA SER A 94 -23.18 27.34 -4.43
C SER A 94 -24.58 27.42 -3.82
N PRO A 95 -25.46 28.34 -4.28
CA PRO A 95 -26.85 28.42 -3.81
C PRO A 95 -27.62 27.09 -3.94
N GLU A 96 -27.37 26.33 -5.01
CA GLU A 96 -28.01 25.03 -5.23
C GLU A 96 -27.55 23.99 -4.19
N ALA A 97 -26.24 23.94 -3.93
CA ALA A 97 -25.70 23.03 -2.90
C ALA A 97 -26.23 23.37 -1.51
N LYS A 98 -26.41 24.66 -1.17
CA LYS A 98 -27.03 25.08 0.09
C LYS A 98 -28.48 24.58 0.22
N LYS A 99 -29.25 24.64 -0.86
CA LYS A 99 -30.63 24.14 -0.92
C LYS A 99 -30.69 22.62 -0.76
N GLN A 100 -29.82 21.88 -1.45
CA GLN A 100 -29.74 20.42 -1.31
C GLN A 100 -29.32 20.01 0.10
N LEU A 101 -28.34 20.73 0.68
CA LEU A 101 -27.85 20.47 2.02
C LEU A 101 -28.94 20.67 3.09
N SER A 102 -29.80 21.69 2.95
CA SER A 102 -30.91 21.91 3.88
C SER A 102 -32.03 20.86 3.76
N GLN A 103 -32.24 20.32 2.56
CA GLN A 103 -33.26 19.30 2.28
C GLN A 103 -32.83 17.87 2.68
N LEU A 104 -31.52 17.61 2.78
CA LEU A 104 -30.99 16.29 3.14
C LEU A 104 -31.37 15.87 4.56
N GLN A 105 -31.89 14.65 4.69
CA GLN A 105 -32.17 14.03 5.98
C GLN A 105 -30.88 13.65 6.71
N PHE A 106 -30.97 13.42 8.03
CA PHE A 106 -29.82 13.05 8.86
C PHE A 106 -29.24 11.70 8.40
N MET A 107 -27.92 11.63 8.23
CA MET A 107 -27.17 10.45 7.77
C MET A 107 -27.52 9.93 6.37
N GLN A 108 -28.28 10.70 5.57
CA GLN A 108 -28.54 10.36 4.19
C GLN A 108 -27.28 10.61 3.33
N GLU A 109 -26.96 9.65 2.46
CA GLU A 109 -25.83 9.81 1.55
C GLU A 109 -26.15 10.87 0.47
N PRO A 110 -25.25 11.84 0.24
CA PRO A 110 -25.46 12.88 -0.76
C PRO A 110 -25.35 12.35 -2.19
N ASP A 111 -26.09 12.97 -3.10
CA ASP A 111 -26.00 12.69 -4.54
C ASP A 111 -24.62 13.07 -5.11
N SER A 112 -24.24 12.47 -6.24
CA SER A 112 -22.95 12.68 -6.92
C SER A 112 -22.66 14.16 -7.22
N SER A 113 -23.68 14.93 -7.59
CA SER A 113 -23.53 16.38 -7.84
C SER A 113 -23.15 17.15 -6.57
N LEU A 114 -23.76 16.79 -5.43
CA LEU A 114 -23.45 17.43 -4.16
C LEU A 114 -22.08 16.99 -3.64
N LYS A 115 -21.72 15.71 -3.78
CA LYS A 115 -20.38 15.19 -3.44
C LYS A 115 -19.28 15.96 -4.16
N ALA A 116 -19.42 16.14 -5.47
CA ALA A 116 -18.47 16.90 -6.28
C ALA A 116 -18.36 18.36 -5.80
N THR A 117 -19.48 19.01 -5.49
CA THR A 117 -19.50 20.39 -5.00
C THR A 117 -18.81 20.53 -3.64
N LEU A 118 -19.14 19.65 -2.69
CA LEU A 118 -18.54 19.65 -1.36
C LEU A 118 -17.01 19.43 -1.44
N LEU A 119 -16.58 18.47 -2.26
CA LEU A 119 -15.17 18.19 -2.47
C LEU A 119 -14.45 19.38 -3.14
N GLN A 120 -15.08 20.03 -4.11
CA GLN A 120 -14.55 21.24 -4.73
C GLN A 120 -14.37 22.36 -3.71
N THR A 121 -15.38 22.64 -2.87
CA THR A 121 -15.29 23.67 -1.83
C THR A 121 -14.19 23.36 -0.82
N LEU A 122 -14.03 22.10 -0.40
CA LEU A 122 -12.91 21.67 0.46
C LEU A 122 -11.56 21.94 -0.20
N ASN A 123 -11.42 21.64 -1.49
CA ASN A 123 -10.18 21.83 -2.23
C ASN A 123 -9.82 23.31 -2.41
N GLU A 124 -10.81 24.16 -2.68
CA GLU A 124 -10.62 25.61 -2.76
C GLU A 124 -10.16 26.21 -1.41
N LEU A 125 -10.59 25.63 -0.29
CA LEU A 125 -10.21 26.06 1.06
C LEU A 125 -8.89 25.45 1.54
N LYS A 126 -8.55 24.24 1.09
CA LYS A 126 -7.23 23.63 1.28
C LYS A 126 -6.12 24.52 0.72
N GLY A 127 -6.37 25.34 -0.32
CA GLY A 127 -5.39 26.33 -0.76
C GLY A 127 -4.84 27.23 0.36
N SER A 128 -5.58 27.39 1.46
CA SER A 128 -5.17 28.16 2.64
C SER A 128 -4.65 27.31 3.82
N ARG A 129 -4.70 25.97 3.78
CA ARG A 129 -4.29 25.08 4.88
C ARG A 129 -3.65 23.78 4.40
N SER A 130 -2.77 23.19 5.21
CA SER A 130 -2.17 21.89 4.86
C SER A 130 -3.20 20.76 4.98
N ARG A 131 -2.91 19.61 4.34
CA ARG A 131 -3.73 18.39 4.52
C ARG A 131 -3.81 17.97 6.00
N ILE A 132 -2.73 18.13 6.74
CA ILE A 132 -2.63 17.73 8.16
C ILE A 132 -3.59 18.58 9.02
N ASP A 133 -3.75 19.87 8.68
CA ASP A 133 -4.72 20.73 9.36
C ASP A 133 -6.14 20.25 9.12
N LEU A 134 -6.47 19.81 7.89
CA LEU A 134 -7.79 19.27 7.56
C LEU A 134 -8.08 17.96 8.29
N GLU A 135 -7.09 17.08 8.40
CA GLU A 135 -7.20 15.83 9.19
C GLU A 135 -7.45 16.12 10.67
N THR A 136 -6.87 17.20 11.20
CA THR A 136 -7.08 17.63 12.59
C THR A 136 -8.47 18.21 12.81
N LEU A 137 -8.98 18.96 11.83
CA LEU A 137 -10.30 19.60 11.90
C LEU A 137 -11.44 18.61 11.66
N PHE A 138 -11.22 17.58 10.84
CA PHE A 138 -12.22 16.60 10.43
C PHE A 138 -11.75 15.15 10.61
N PRO A 139 -11.49 14.71 11.86
CA PRO A 139 -10.82 13.45 12.14
C PRO A 139 -11.64 12.20 11.77
N GLN A 140 -12.97 12.32 11.71
CA GLN A 140 -13.86 11.20 11.35
C GLN A 140 -14.30 11.23 9.87
N THR A 141 -14.04 12.34 9.19
CA THR A 141 -14.55 12.58 7.83
C THR A 141 -13.44 12.41 6.79
N ILE A 142 -12.21 12.79 7.11
CA ILE A 142 -11.05 12.67 6.22
C ILE A 142 -10.17 11.51 6.68
N ILE A 143 -9.85 10.61 5.75
CA ILE A 143 -8.97 9.48 6.03
C ILE A 143 -7.56 10.01 6.34
N PRO A 144 -6.97 9.67 7.49
CA PRO A 144 -5.62 10.09 7.85
C PRO A 144 -4.60 9.61 6.82
N LEU A 145 -3.63 10.47 6.48
CA LEU A 145 -2.57 10.14 5.53
C LEU A 145 -1.82 8.85 5.92
N LYS A 146 -1.57 8.66 7.22
CA LYS A 146 -0.92 7.47 7.75
C LYS A 146 -1.66 6.18 7.37
N GLN A 147 -2.99 6.20 7.46
CA GLN A 147 -3.82 5.04 7.17
C GLN A 147 -3.79 4.70 5.67
N LEU A 148 -3.82 5.70 4.80
CA LEU A 148 -3.66 5.50 3.34
C LEU A 148 -2.29 4.91 3.01
N CYS A 149 -1.21 5.44 3.60
CA CYS A 149 0.14 4.92 3.38
C CYS A 149 0.26 3.45 3.77
N VAL A 150 -0.20 3.09 4.97
CA VAL A 150 -0.15 1.72 5.50
C VAL A 150 -0.98 0.79 4.61
N SER A 151 -2.20 1.19 4.27
CA SER A 151 -3.09 0.40 3.39
C SER A 151 -2.45 0.12 2.03
N LEU A 152 -1.80 1.11 1.41
CA LEU A 152 -1.07 0.90 0.14
C LEU A 152 0.15 0.01 0.31
N ALA A 153 0.95 0.21 1.36
CA ALA A 153 2.14 -0.57 1.66
C ALA A 153 1.78 -2.05 1.90
N ASP A 154 0.76 -2.31 2.72
CA ASP A 154 0.27 -3.66 2.99
C ASP A 154 -0.18 -4.34 1.70
N ARG A 155 -0.95 -3.63 0.85
CA ARG A 155 -1.41 -4.16 -0.43
C ARG A 155 -0.24 -4.53 -1.33
N ILE A 156 0.68 -3.61 -1.61
CA ILE A 156 1.81 -3.91 -2.53
C ILE A 156 2.69 -5.03 -1.98
N THR A 157 2.95 -5.07 -0.66
CA THR A 157 3.69 -6.18 -0.04
C THR A 157 3.01 -7.51 -0.32
N TRP A 158 1.70 -7.62 -0.14
CA TRP A 158 0.98 -8.86 -0.45
C TRP A 158 1.04 -9.22 -1.94
N PHE A 159 0.85 -8.26 -2.84
CA PHE A 159 0.99 -8.49 -4.28
C PHE A 159 2.38 -9.05 -4.62
N VAL A 160 3.44 -8.40 -4.12
CA VAL A 160 4.84 -8.78 -4.41
C VAL A 160 5.17 -10.13 -3.76
N THR A 161 4.78 -10.39 -2.51
CA THR A 161 5.03 -11.66 -1.83
C THR A 161 4.37 -12.83 -2.56
N VAL A 162 3.08 -12.71 -2.89
CA VAL A 162 2.35 -13.76 -3.62
C VAL A 162 2.91 -13.92 -5.03
N GLY A 163 3.15 -12.80 -5.74
CA GLY A 163 3.73 -12.81 -7.08
C GLY A 163 5.10 -13.47 -7.11
N THR A 164 5.96 -13.20 -6.13
CA THR A 164 7.29 -13.82 -6.01
C THR A 164 7.17 -15.32 -5.81
N LEU A 165 6.33 -15.77 -4.86
CA LEU A 165 6.18 -17.19 -4.54
C LEU A 165 5.60 -17.98 -5.72
N VAL A 166 4.50 -17.49 -6.29
CA VAL A 166 3.83 -18.12 -7.44
C VAL A 166 4.75 -18.08 -8.66
N GLY A 167 5.35 -16.93 -8.96
CA GLY A 167 6.26 -16.78 -10.08
C GLY A 167 7.47 -17.70 -9.96
N ALA A 168 8.10 -17.78 -8.78
CA ALA A 168 9.24 -18.66 -8.56
C ALA A 168 8.88 -20.13 -8.74
N ARG A 169 7.70 -20.55 -8.27
CA ARG A 169 7.23 -21.92 -8.46
C ARG A 169 6.92 -22.24 -9.93
N LEU A 170 6.24 -21.34 -10.63
CA LEU A 170 5.94 -21.51 -12.05
C LEU A 170 7.22 -21.50 -12.90
N GLY A 171 8.22 -20.69 -12.53
CA GLY A 171 9.52 -20.69 -13.18
C GLY A 171 10.23 -22.04 -13.08
N GLU A 172 10.18 -22.68 -11.91
CA GLU A 172 10.70 -24.04 -11.74
C GLU A 172 9.98 -25.03 -12.67
N ILE A 173 8.64 -25.00 -12.62
CA ILE A 173 7.78 -25.93 -13.36
C ILE A 173 8.00 -25.82 -14.86
N PHE A 174 8.04 -24.60 -15.41
CA PHE A 174 8.08 -24.41 -16.87
C PHE A 174 9.49 -24.36 -17.44
N PHE A 175 10.48 -23.88 -16.70
CA PHE A 175 11.83 -23.70 -17.25
C PHE A 175 12.80 -24.81 -16.91
N TYR A 176 12.56 -25.56 -15.83
CA TYR A 176 13.52 -26.56 -15.36
C TYR A 176 12.99 -27.99 -15.47
N ASP A 177 11.75 -28.28 -15.06
CA ASP A 177 11.28 -29.67 -14.93
C ASP A 177 9.85 -29.93 -15.43
N TRP A 178 9.48 -29.32 -16.56
CA TRP A 178 8.16 -29.53 -17.17
C TRP A 178 7.79 -31.00 -17.43
N PRO A 179 8.72 -31.88 -17.90
CA PRO A 179 8.42 -33.30 -18.11
C PRO A 179 7.96 -34.04 -16.85
N HIS A 180 8.50 -33.70 -15.67
CA HIS A 180 8.07 -34.31 -14.41
C HIS A 180 6.67 -33.83 -14.01
N TYR A 181 6.43 -32.52 -14.03
CA TYR A 181 5.17 -31.94 -13.52
C TYR A 181 3.95 -32.23 -14.40
N ARG A 182 4.13 -32.45 -15.70
CA ARG A 182 3.02 -32.89 -16.58
C ARG A 182 2.54 -34.31 -16.25
N GLU A 183 3.41 -35.16 -15.72
CA GLU A 183 3.08 -36.53 -15.29
C GLU A 183 2.52 -36.54 -13.85
N HIS A 184 3.00 -35.61 -13.01
CA HIS A 184 2.61 -35.49 -11.61
C HIS A 184 2.07 -34.07 -11.29
N PRO A 185 0.86 -33.70 -11.75
CA PRO A 185 0.36 -32.32 -11.64
C PRO A 185 0.16 -31.84 -10.19
N LEU A 186 -0.07 -32.76 -9.24
CA LEU A 186 -0.19 -32.41 -7.82
C LEU A 186 1.13 -31.90 -7.23
N ASP A 187 2.28 -32.27 -7.81
CA ASP A 187 3.59 -31.86 -7.33
C ASP A 187 3.82 -30.36 -7.56
N MET A 188 3.09 -29.73 -8.49
CA MET A 188 3.16 -28.29 -8.73
C MET A 188 2.85 -27.46 -7.46
N ILE A 189 2.01 -27.95 -6.55
CA ILE A 189 1.59 -27.25 -5.32
C ILE A 189 2.58 -27.46 -4.17
N LYS A 190 3.46 -28.47 -4.25
CA LYS A 190 4.36 -28.91 -3.18
C LYS A 190 5.58 -27.98 -3.00
N ILE A 191 5.32 -26.73 -2.65
CA ILE A 191 6.37 -25.70 -2.44
C ILE A 191 7.34 -26.03 -1.29
N TRP A 192 6.96 -26.93 -0.38
CA TRP A 192 7.79 -27.36 0.76
C TRP A 192 8.85 -28.40 0.39
N GLU A 193 8.82 -28.95 -0.82
CA GLU A 193 9.85 -29.87 -1.34
C GLU A 193 11.01 -29.10 -2.00
N GLY A 194 10.93 -27.76 -2.04
CA GLY A 194 11.88 -26.90 -2.73
C GLY A 194 11.41 -26.57 -4.16
N GLY A 195 12.35 -26.29 -5.06
CA GLY A 195 12.04 -25.96 -6.46
C GLY A 195 11.40 -24.57 -6.61
N LEU A 196 12.18 -23.53 -6.32
CA LEU A 196 11.81 -22.13 -6.54
C LEU A 196 12.87 -21.47 -7.42
N ALA A 197 12.48 -21.10 -8.64
CA ALA A 197 13.36 -20.44 -9.59
C ALA A 197 13.39 -18.92 -9.37
N SER A 198 14.59 -18.35 -9.21
CA SER A 198 14.77 -16.90 -9.04
C SER A 198 14.23 -16.08 -10.22
N HIS A 199 14.48 -16.52 -11.46
CA HIS A 199 13.97 -15.87 -12.68
C HIS A 199 12.44 -15.82 -12.71
N GLY A 200 11.78 -16.91 -12.32
CA GLY A 200 10.34 -16.96 -12.17
C GLY A 200 9.84 -15.98 -11.11
N GLY A 201 10.57 -15.86 -9.99
CA GLY A 201 10.29 -14.88 -8.95
C GLY A 201 10.32 -13.44 -9.47
N VAL A 202 11.35 -13.06 -10.23
CA VAL A 202 11.47 -11.72 -10.83
C VAL A 202 10.31 -11.43 -11.79
N ILE A 203 9.95 -12.38 -12.67
CA ILE A 203 8.81 -12.23 -13.57
C ILE A 203 7.51 -12.06 -12.76
N GLY A 204 7.34 -12.86 -11.72
CA GLY A 204 6.20 -12.78 -10.80
C GLY A 204 6.07 -11.42 -10.11
N ILE A 205 7.19 -10.83 -9.67
CA ILE A 205 7.23 -9.48 -9.10
C ILE A 205 6.77 -8.42 -10.12
N LEU A 206 7.30 -8.48 -11.35
CA LEU A 206 6.92 -7.51 -12.40
C LEU A 206 5.41 -7.59 -12.71
N ILE A 207 4.86 -8.79 -12.79
CA ILE A 207 3.42 -9.00 -12.97
C ILE A 207 2.64 -8.47 -11.76
N ALA A 208 3.10 -8.75 -10.54
CA ALA A 208 2.46 -8.27 -9.32
C ALA A 208 2.40 -6.74 -9.25
N ILE A 209 3.47 -6.05 -9.60
CA ILE A 209 3.53 -4.58 -9.68
C ILE A 209 2.52 -4.05 -10.70
N PHE A 210 2.47 -4.67 -11.89
CA PHE A 210 1.51 -4.30 -12.93
C PHE A 210 0.05 -4.46 -12.45
N LEU A 211 -0.27 -5.58 -11.80
CA LEU A 211 -1.59 -5.84 -11.25
C LEU A 211 -1.94 -4.86 -10.11
N PHE A 212 -0.99 -4.60 -9.21
CA PHE A 212 -1.14 -3.62 -8.13
C PHE A 212 -1.45 -2.23 -8.70
N HIS A 213 -0.65 -1.74 -9.65
CA HIS A 213 -0.88 -0.47 -10.33
C HIS A 213 -2.27 -0.42 -10.97
N ARG A 214 -2.67 -1.48 -11.69
CA ARG A 214 -4.01 -1.56 -12.30
C ARG A 214 -5.13 -1.49 -11.25
N SER A 215 -4.90 -2.02 -10.05
CA SER A 215 -5.87 -2.01 -8.94
C SER A 215 -6.00 -0.64 -8.26
N ILE A 216 -5.02 0.25 -8.38
CA ILE A 216 -5.04 1.56 -7.70
C ILE A 216 -5.16 2.76 -8.63
N LYS A 217 -4.80 2.65 -9.92
CA LYS A 217 -4.64 3.80 -10.85
C LYS A 217 -5.82 4.78 -10.93
N LYS A 218 -7.05 4.31 -10.68
CA LYS A 218 -8.25 5.17 -10.71
C LYS A 218 -8.33 6.12 -9.51
N ASN A 219 -7.96 5.61 -8.34
CA ASN A 219 -8.07 6.33 -7.07
C ASN A 219 -6.75 7.00 -6.67
N PHE A 220 -5.63 6.54 -7.24
CA PHE A 220 -4.26 6.93 -6.91
C PHE A 220 -3.50 7.36 -8.18
N PRO A 221 -3.93 8.43 -8.89
CA PRO A 221 -3.32 8.86 -10.16
C PRO A 221 -1.85 9.31 -10.02
N GLU A 222 -1.42 9.71 -8.83
CA GLU A 222 -0.04 10.11 -8.52
C GLU A 222 0.95 8.94 -8.51
N PHE A 223 0.46 7.69 -8.44
CA PHE A 223 1.28 6.50 -8.48
C PHE A 223 1.34 5.92 -9.90
N SER A 224 2.33 6.37 -10.67
CA SER A 224 2.65 5.74 -11.96
C SER A 224 3.37 4.40 -11.77
N ILE A 225 3.37 3.55 -12.80
CA ILE A 225 4.10 2.28 -12.75
C ILE A 225 5.61 2.48 -12.51
N LEU A 226 6.20 3.55 -13.08
CA LEU A 226 7.60 3.91 -12.88
C LEU A 226 7.83 4.31 -11.42
N THR A 227 6.95 5.12 -10.86
CA THR A 227 7.04 5.52 -9.46
C THR A 227 6.99 4.31 -8.52
N ILE A 228 6.13 3.33 -8.81
CA ILE A 228 6.04 2.11 -8.01
C ILE A 228 7.31 1.27 -8.15
N LEU A 229 7.91 1.21 -9.34
CA LEU A 229 9.18 0.52 -9.58
C LEU A 229 10.35 1.22 -8.87
N ASP A 230 10.40 2.55 -8.87
CA ASP A 230 11.43 3.33 -8.17
C ASP A 230 11.38 3.17 -6.64
N CYS A 231 10.27 2.65 -6.11
CA CYS A 231 10.08 2.44 -4.67
C CYS A 231 10.54 1.06 -4.16
N LEU A 232 10.81 0.10 -5.05
CA LEU A 232 11.15 -1.29 -4.75
C LEU A 232 12.64 -1.55 -4.95
#